data_AF-A4K3B6-F1
#
_entry.id   AF-A4K3B6-F1
#
_cell.length_a   1.000
_cell.length_b   1.000
_cell.length_c   1.000
_cell.angle_alpha   90.00
_cell.angle_beta   90.00
_cell.angle_gamma   90.00
#
_symmetry.space_group_name_H-M   'P 1'
#
loop_
_entity.id
_entity.type
_entity.pdbx_description
1 polymer ?
#
loop_
_entity_poly.entity_id
_entity_poly.type
_entity_poly.pdbx_seq_one_letter_code
_entity_poly.pdbx_strand_id
1 'polypeptide(L)'
;VHRRVLYGMNEMGLLSNRGYKKSARVVGEVMGKFHPHGDSSVYDTMVRMAQDWSMRYMLVDGQGNFGSVDGDPPAAMRYTEARMQKISEEMLADIDKETVDQKLNFDDTLYEPTVLPTRIPNLLVNGAAGIAVGMA
;
A
#
# COMPACT_ATOMS: atom_id res chain seq x y z
N VAL A 1 6.72 -4.71 -0.22
CA VAL A 1 6.34 -3.28 -0.31
C VAL A 1 4.86 -3.05 -0.02
N HIS A 2 3.91 -3.70 -0.72
CA HIS A 2 2.45 -3.56 -0.52
C HIS A 2 1.97 -3.50 0.94
N ARG A 3 2.35 -4.48 1.77
CA ARG A 3 2.01 -4.51 3.22
C ARG A 3 2.42 -3.22 3.94
N ARG A 4 3.64 -2.74 3.72
CA ARG A 4 4.19 -1.54 4.35
C ARG A 4 3.47 -0.28 3.86
N VAL A 5 3.04 -0.23 2.60
CA VAL A 5 2.24 0.88 2.07
C VAL A 5 0.88 0.95 2.76
N LEU A 6 0.12 -0.15 2.81
CA LEU A 6 -1.17 -0.17 3.48
C LEU A 6 -1.04 0.11 4.98
N TYR A 7 -0.03 -0.47 5.64
CA TYR A 7 0.25 -0.20 7.06
C TYR A 7 0.60 1.28 7.30
N GLY A 8 1.48 1.88 6.49
CA GLY A 8 1.80 3.31 6.58
C GLY A 8 0.58 4.20 6.33
N MET A 9 -0.28 3.87 5.37
CA MET A 9 -1.53 4.60 5.14
C MET A 9 -2.48 4.51 6.34
N ASN A 10 -2.54 3.35 7.01
CA ASN A 10 -3.33 3.15 8.23
C ASN A 10 -2.79 3.97 9.41
N GLU A 11 -1.47 3.93 9.65
CA GLU A 11 -0.80 4.73 10.69
C GLU A 11 -1.00 6.24 10.49
N MET A 12 -1.05 6.68 9.24
CA MET A 12 -1.36 8.07 8.87
C MET A 12 -2.86 8.43 9.00
N GLY A 13 -3.73 7.46 9.28
CA GLY A 13 -5.18 7.66 9.38
C GLY A 13 -5.87 7.94 8.04
N LEU A 14 -5.32 7.44 6.93
CA LEU A 14 -5.86 7.67 5.57
C LEU A 14 -7.02 6.73 5.24
N LEU A 15 -8.01 6.66 6.13
CA LEU A 15 -9.20 5.82 5.98
C LEU A 15 -10.06 6.27 4.79
N SER A 16 -10.88 5.36 4.27
CA SER A 16 -11.75 5.58 3.10
C SER A 16 -12.77 6.70 3.28
N ASN A 17 -13.13 7.03 4.53
CA ASN A 17 -14.05 8.11 4.87
C ASN A 17 -13.35 9.47 5.12
N ARG A 18 -12.03 9.56 4.94
CA ARG A 18 -11.26 10.80 5.10
C ARG A 18 -10.96 11.44 3.75
N GLY A 19 -10.59 12.72 3.76
CA GLY A 19 -10.12 13.41 2.56
C GLY A 19 -8.79 12.84 2.06
N TYR A 20 -8.58 12.90 0.75
CA TYR A 20 -7.34 12.47 0.12
C TYR A 20 -6.13 13.25 0.66
N LYS A 21 -4.96 12.61 0.64
CA LYS A 21 -3.67 13.25 0.94
C LYS A 21 -2.70 13.03 -0.20
N LYS A 22 -1.78 13.97 -0.40
CA LYS A 22 -0.73 13.87 -1.43
C LYS A 22 0.00 12.53 -1.32
N SER A 23 0.15 11.86 -2.46
CA SER A 23 0.88 10.59 -2.59
C SER A 23 2.31 10.69 -2.04
N ALA A 24 2.97 11.84 -2.24
CA ALA A 24 4.29 12.12 -1.68
C ALA A 24 4.37 11.96 -0.15
N ARG A 25 3.29 12.21 0.59
CA ARG A 25 3.27 12.01 2.06
C ARG A 25 3.30 10.53 2.41
N VAL A 26 2.53 9.70 1.70
CA VAL A 26 2.52 8.25 1.90
C VAL A 26 3.88 7.65 1.57
N VAL A 27 4.46 8.07 0.44
CA VAL A 27 5.79 7.61 0.01
C VAL A 27 6.84 7.95 1.07
N GLY A 28 6.89 9.21 1.53
CA GLY A 28 7.82 9.65 2.57
C GLY A 28 7.66 8.90 3.89
N GLU A 29 6.43 8.65 4.34
CA GLU A 29 6.14 7.90 5.56
C GLU A 29 6.68 6.47 5.48
N VAL A 30 6.34 5.76 4.40
CA VAL A 30 6.73 4.37 4.21
C VAL A 30 8.24 4.25 4.04
N MET A 31 8.87 5.17 3.32
CA MET A 31 10.32 5.20 3.18
C MET A 31 11.03 5.47 4.49
N GLY A 32 10.58 6.48 5.23
CA GLY A 32 11.21 6.93 6.47
C GLY A 32 11.13 5.90 7.59
N LYS A 33 10.03 5.12 7.65
CA LYS A 33 9.80 4.19 8.77
C LYS A 33 10.01 2.73 8.43
N PHE A 34 9.71 2.30 7.20
CA PHE A 34 9.55 0.86 6.92
C PHE A 34 10.31 0.37 5.68
N HIS A 35 10.63 1.21 4.69
CA HIS A 35 11.23 0.75 3.42
C HIS A 35 12.28 1.74 2.90
N PRO A 36 13.51 1.73 3.46
CA PRO A 36 14.57 2.71 3.17
C PRO A 36 15.29 2.44 1.84
N HIS A 37 14.52 2.24 0.77
CA HIS A 37 14.98 2.04 -0.60
C HIS A 37 14.39 3.11 -1.51
N GLY A 38 14.68 3.05 -2.81
CA GLY A 38 14.20 4.04 -3.79
C GLY A 38 12.70 4.30 -3.72
N ASP A 39 12.33 5.58 -3.82
CA ASP A 39 10.96 6.10 -3.73
C ASP A 39 10.01 5.50 -4.77
N SER A 40 10.54 5.24 -5.97
CA SER A 40 9.80 4.63 -7.08
C SER A 40 9.11 3.33 -6.67
N SER A 41 9.79 2.43 -5.97
CA SER A 41 9.21 1.14 -5.57
C SER A 41 7.95 1.30 -4.70
N VAL A 42 7.92 2.30 -3.84
CA VAL A 42 6.80 2.63 -2.96
C VAL A 42 5.70 3.30 -3.75
N TYR A 43 6.04 4.27 -4.59
CA TYR A 43 5.07 4.99 -5.41
C TYR A 43 4.40 4.08 -6.43
N ASP A 44 5.17 3.28 -7.17
CA ASP A 44 4.67 2.34 -8.18
C ASP A 44 3.77 1.27 -7.55
N THR A 45 4.12 0.81 -6.34
CA THR A 45 3.26 -0.10 -5.56
C THR A 45 1.92 0.56 -5.24
N MET A 46 1.93 1.81 -4.77
CA MET A 46 0.69 2.54 -4.47
C MET A 46 -0.13 2.82 -5.73
N VAL A 47 0.54 3.17 -6.83
CA VAL A 47 -0.10 3.40 -8.13
C VAL A 47 -0.80 2.13 -8.61
N ARG A 48 -0.11 0.98 -8.59
CA ARG A 48 -0.69 -0.31 -8.99
C ARG A 48 -1.92 -0.67 -8.16
N MET A 49 -1.90 -0.39 -6.85
CA MET A 49 -3.05 -0.64 -5.96
C MET A 49 -4.25 0.28 -6.20
N ALA A 50 -4.09 1.35 -6.99
CA ALA A 50 -5.11 2.33 -7.34
C ALA A 50 -5.60 2.22 -8.80
N GLN A 51 -5.18 1.19 -9.53
CA GLN A 51 -5.58 0.95 -10.92
C GLN A 51 -6.58 -0.21 -10.98
N ASP A 52 -7.78 0.07 -11.49
CA ASP A 52 -8.88 -0.90 -11.60
C ASP A 52 -8.65 -1.97 -12.68
N TRP A 53 -7.85 -1.68 -13.70
CA TRP A 53 -7.37 -2.68 -14.66
C TRP A 53 -6.25 -3.59 -14.12
N SER A 54 -5.57 -3.19 -13.03
CA SER A 54 -4.47 -3.95 -12.43
C SER A 54 -4.91 -4.88 -11.31
N MET A 55 -6.01 -4.58 -10.62
CA MET A 55 -6.53 -5.37 -9.50
C MET A 55 -8.04 -5.49 -9.57
N ARG A 56 -8.57 -6.69 -9.33
CA ARG A 56 -10.02 -6.93 -9.32
C ARG A 56 -10.73 -6.10 -8.24
N TYR A 57 -10.09 -5.95 -7.08
CA TYR A 57 -10.48 -5.06 -5.99
C TYR A 57 -9.30 -4.18 -5.62
N MET A 58 -9.36 -2.92 -6.03
CA MET A 58 -8.36 -1.91 -5.67
C MET A 58 -8.24 -1.78 -4.15
N LEU A 59 -7.02 -1.53 -3.69
CA LEU A 59 -6.72 -1.34 -2.26
C LEU A 59 -6.45 0.14 -1.92
N VAL A 60 -6.14 0.95 -2.93
CA VAL A 60 -5.94 2.40 -2.81
C VAL A 60 -6.99 3.12 -3.65
N ASP A 61 -7.54 4.18 -3.09
CA ASP A 61 -8.42 5.12 -3.77
C ASP A 61 -7.55 6.32 -4.16
N GLY A 62 -7.25 6.42 -5.46
CA GLY A 62 -6.39 7.46 -6.03
C GLY A 62 -7.19 8.60 -6.65
N GLN A 63 -6.72 9.83 -6.47
CA GLN A 63 -7.21 11.02 -7.17
C GLN A 63 -6.09 11.66 -8.00
N GLY A 64 -6.34 11.82 -9.31
CA GLY A 64 -5.37 12.34 -10.29
C GLY A 64 -5.05 11.32 -11.38
N ASN A 65 -3.97 11.54 -12.13
CA ASN A 65 -3.54 10.61 -13.17
C ASN A 65 -2.67 9.47 -12.58
N PHE A 66 -3.23 8.26 -12.54
CA PHE A 66 -2.58 7.02 -12.10
C PHE A 66 -2.17 6.11 -13.28
N GLY A 67 -2.07 6.68 -14.48
CA GLY A 67 -1.73 5.99 -15.72
C GLY A 67 -2.97 5.51 -16.48
N SER A 68 -2.75 4.69 -17.50
CA SER A 68 -3.82 4.10 -18.32
C SER A 68 -3.48 2.67 -18.76
N VAL A 69 -4.48 1.93 -19.22
CA VAL A 69 -4.29 0.62 -19.87
C VAL A 69 -3.53 0.74 -21.20
N ASP A 70 -3.56 1.92 -21.83
CA ASP A 70 -2.87 2.23 -23.08
C ASP A 70 -1.35 2.50 -22.88
N GLY A 71 -0.88 2.47 -21.63
CA GLY A 71 0.53 2.61 -21.29
C GLY A 71 0.96 4.03 -20.92
N ASP A 72 0.02 4.96 -20.74
CA ASP A 72 0.36 6.30 -20.24
C ASP A 72 0.92 6.19 -18.82
N PRO A 73 2.06 6.87 -18.53
CA PRO A 73 2.64 6.82 -17.20
C PRO A 73 1.78 7.59 -16.19
N PRO A 74 1.78 7.17 -14.91
CA PRO A 74 1.16 7.96 -13.85
C PRO A 74 1.86 9.33 -13.73
N ALA A 75 1.12 10.34 -13.28
CA ALA A 75 1.72 11.61 -12.91
C ALA A 75 2.65 11.43 -11.70
N ALA A 76 3.58 12.36 -11.49
CA ALA A 76 4.46 12.33 -10.32
C ALA A 76 3.69 12.42 -8.99
N MET A 77 4.23 11.83 -7.92
CA MET A 77 3.60 11.76 -6.58
C MET A 77 3.21 13.10 -5.93
N ARG A 78 3.71 14.23 -6.45
CA ARG A 78 3.30 15.58 -6.02
C ARG A 78 1.96 16.03 -6.62
N TYR A 79 1.51 15.39 -7.69
CA TYR A 79 0.30 15.71 -8.43
C TYR A 79 -0.85 14.74 -8.15
N THR A 80 -0.57 13.55 -7.61
CA THR A 80 -1.58 12.57 -7.22
C THR A 80 -1.86 12.63 -5.72
N GLU A 81 -3.07 12.21 -5.36
CA GLU A 81 -3.50 12.05 -3.98
C GLU A 81 -4.08 10.65 -3.77
N ALA A 82 -4.02 10.14 -2.54
CA ALA A 82 -4.45 8.80 -2.21
C ALA A 82 -5.08 8.74 -0.81
N ARG A 83 -5.98 7.77 -0.65
CA ARG A 83 -6.47 7.24 0.63
C ARG A 83 -6.74 5.74 0.47
N MET A 84 -7.06 5.04 1.55
CA MET A 84 -7.41 3.62 1.47
C MET A 84 -8.79 3.41 0.86
N GLN A 85 -8.96 2.33 0.10
CA GLN A 85 -10.29 1.79 -0.19
C GLN A 85 -10.89 1.18 1.07
N LYS A 86 -12.22 1.15 1.18
CA LYS A 86 -12.91 0.55 2.34
C LYS A 86 -12.52 -0.92 2.56
N ILE A 87 -12.28 -1.67 1.48
CA ILE A 87 -11.85 -3.07 1.55
C ILE A 87 -10.47 -3.24 2.23
N SER A 88 -9.59 -2.24 2.12
CA SER A 88 -8.26 -2.28 2.73
C SER A 88 -8.33 -2.15 4.25
N GLU A 89 -9.34 -1.46 4.78
CA GLU A 89 -9.58 -1.39 6.22
C GLU A 89 -9.89 -2.79 6.79
N GLU A 90 -10.60 -3.65 6.05
CA GLU A 90 -10.83 -5.04 6.44
C GLU A 90 -9.55 -5.91 6.36
N MET A 91 -8.53 -5.47 5.62
CA MET A 91 -7.22 -6.12 5.63
C MET A 91 -6.43 -5.83 6.93
N LEU A 92 -6.69 -4.67 7.54
CA LEU A 92 -5.98 -4.11 8.70
C LEU A 92 -6.81 -4.16 9.99
N ALA A 93 -8.04 -4.68 9.93
CA ALA A 93 -8.95 -4.68 11.07
C ALA A 93 -8.33 -5.40 12.28
N ASP A 94 -8.45 -4.76 13.45
CA ASP A 94 -7.94 -5.26 14.74
C ASP A 94 -6.42 -5.51 14.78
N ILE A 95 -5.63 -4.87 13.91
CA ILE A 95 -4.16 -5.00 13.89
C ILE A 95 -3.49 -4.49 15.17
N ASP A 96 -4.17 -3.60 15.91
CA ASP A 96 -3.77 -3.04 17.20
C ASP A 96 -4.06 -3.95 18.40
N LYS A 97 -4.76 -5.07 18.19
CA LYS A 97 -5.18 -6.01 19.25
C LYS A 97 -4.29 -7.25 19.33
N GLU A 98 -3.00 -7.09 19.07
CA GLU A 98 -2.00 -8.18 19.14
C GLU A 98 -2.39 -9.41 18.29
N THR A 99 -3.05 -9.18 17.14
CA THR A 99 -3.60 -10.25 16.28
C THR A 99 -2.55 -10.87 15.35
N VAL A 100 -1.39 -10.25 15.21
CA VAL A 100 -0.29 -10.70 14.35
C VAL A 100 1.05 -10.43 15.01
N ASP A 101 2.03 -11.28 14.72
CA ASP A 101 3.41 -11.04 15.15
C ASP A 101 3.95 -9.76 14.51
N GLN A 102 4.66 -8.99 15.33
CA GLN A 102 5.39 -7.82 14.89
C GLN A 102 6.89 -8.10 14.89
N LYS A 103 7.62 -7.34 14.10
CA LYS A 103 9.08 -7.34 14.09
C LYS A 103 9.59 -5.92 14.11
N LEU A 104 10.83 -5.75 14.53
CA LEU A 104 11.53 -4.48 14.40
C LEU A 104 11.66 -4.07 12.91
N ASN A 105 11.62 -2.76 12.67
CA ASN A 105 11.85 -2.15 11.37
C ASN A 105 13.35 -2.17 11.01
N PHE A 106 13.77 -1.42 10.00
CA PHE A 106 15.12 -1.53 9.45
C PHE A 106 16.24 -0.94 10.32
N ASP A 107 15.90 -0.05 11.25
CA ASP A 107 16.84 0.60 12.18
C ASP A 107 16.56 0.22 13.65
N ASP A 108 15.73 -0.79 13.87
CA ASP A 108 15.37 -1.32 15.18
C ASP A 108 14.71 -0.30 16.14
N THR A 109 14.07 0.75 15.62
CA THR A 109 13.42 1.80 16.43
C THR A 109 11.89 1.70 16.48
N LEU A 110 11.27 1.05 15.51
CA LEU A 110 9.81 0.91 15.39
C LEU A 110 9.45 -0.55 15.11
N TYR A 111 8.17 -0.89 15.33
CA TYR A 111 7.64 -2.18 14.94
C TYR A 111 6.83 -2.10 13.63
N GLU A 112 6.90 -3.16 12.83
CA GLU A 112 6.03 -3.41 11.69
C GLU A 112 5.40 -4.81 11.75
N PRO A 113 4.16 -4.98 11.26
CA PRO A 113 3.51 -6.28 11.25
C PRO A 113 4.18 -7.23 10.24
N THR A 114 4.33 -8.49 10.62
CA THR A 114 4.88 -9.54 9.75
C THR A 114 3.87 -10.01 8.70
N VAL A 115 2.57 -9.92 8.99
CA VAL A 115 1.44 -10.20 8.10
C VAL A 115 0.30 -9.24 8.41
N LEU A 116 -0.70 -9.12 7.52
CA LEU A 116 -1.93 -8.38 7.83
C LEU A 116 -3.00 -9.34 8.35
N PRO A 117 -3.83 -8.96 9.34
CA PRO A 117 -4.88 -9.84 9.89
C PRO A 117 -5.87 -10.37 8.85
N THR A 118 -6.09 -9.60 7.78
CA THR A 118 -6.89 -9.91 6.58
C THR A 118 -8.15 -10.76 6.77
N ARG A 119 -9.32 -10.12 6.73
CA ARG A 119 -10.61 -10.81 6.74
C ARG A 119 -11.07 -11.32 5.37
N ILE A 120 -10.30 -11.04 4.34
CA ILE A 120 -10.59 -11.38 2.94
C ILE A 120 -9.43 -12.22 2.40
N PRO A 121 -9.69 -13.31 1.65
CA PRO A 121 -8.63 -14.12 1.04
C PRO A 121 -7.99 -13.38 -0.15
N ASN A 122 -7.26 -12.30 0.13
CA ASN A 122 -6.76 -11.35 -0.87
C ASN A 122 -5.87 -12.01 -1.93
N LEU A 123 -5.10 -13.03 -1.57
CA LEU A 123 -4.29 -13.79 -2.52
C LEU A 123 -5.14 -14.47 -3.61
N LEU A 124 -6.30 -15.04 -3.25
CA LEU A 124 -7.21 -15.68 -4.21
C LEU A 124 -7.97 -14.65 -5.05
N VAL A 125 -8.34 -13.53 -4.42
CA VAL A 125 -9.22 -12.54 -5.02
C VAL A 125 -8.47 -11.59 -5.96
N ASN A 126 -7.27 -11.14 -5.57
CA ASN A 126 -6.47 -10.18 -6.33
C ASN A 126 -5.26 -10.82 -7.01
N GLY A 127 -4.91 -12.06 -6.68
CA GLY A 127 -3.72 -12.74 -7.20
C GLY A 127 -2.41 -12.13 -6.70
N ALA A 128 -1.31 -12.71 -7.15
CA ALA A 128 0.03 -12.16 -7.03
C ALA A 128 0.83 -12.56 -8.27
N ALA A 129 1.73 -11.69 -8.72
CA ALA A 129 2.66 -11.99 -9.79
C ALA A 129 4.05 -11.53 -9.37
N GLY A 130 5.00 -12.45 -9.44
CA GLY A 130 6.42 -12.25 -9.14
C GLY A 130 7.24 -13.19 -10.03
N ILE A 131 8.41 -12.73 -10.47
CA ILE A 131 9.37 -13.53 -11.22
C ILE A 131 10.65 -13.65 -10.40
N ALA A 132 10.56 -14.27 -9.23
CA ALA A 132 11.78 -14.55 -8.50
C ALA A 132 12.70 -15.48 -9.32
N VAL A 133 14.01 -15.21 -9.27
CA VAL A 133 15.01 -16.06 -9.91
C VAL A 133 14.96 -17.43 -9.22
N GLY A 134 14.30 -18.39 -9.85
CA GLY A 134 14.28 -19.78 -9.41
C GLY A 134 13.04 -20.29 -8.66
N MET A 135 12.04 -19.46 -8.32
CA MET A 135 10.65 -19.83 -7.94
C MET A 135 9.86 -18.59 -7.50
N ALA A 136 8.57 -18.52 -7.90
CA ALA A 136 7.63 -17.38 -7.94
C ALA A 136 7.63 -16.40 -6.75
#